data_AF-A0A068S626-F1
#
_entry.id   AF-A0A068S626-F1
#
_cell.length_a   1.000
_cell.length_b   1.000
_cell.length_c   1.000
_cell.angle_alpha   90.00
_cell.angle_beta   90.00
_cell.angle_gamma   90.00
#
_symmetry.space_group_name_H-M   'P 1'
#
loop_
_entity.id
_entity.type
_entity.pdbx_description
1 polymer ?
#
loop_
_entity_poly.entity_id
_entity_poly.type
_entity_poly.pdbx_seq_one_letter_code
_entity_poly.pdbx_strand_id
1 'polypeptide(L)'
;MSQKLDDIWASSDEDDVAYDRDIAKREWEKLNTNHGNEGYKEGITEGKEVLMQQGFDRGYSEGIELGKAFGQLRGKVSTYMTFYRDILHDEQGLSQLQELYDELCKVDVQHVFTTDYFKDVGNHDPKEALARWEAKVQDALKDLK
;
A
#
# COMPACT_ATOMS: atom_id res chain seq x y z
N MET A 1 45.86 -73.51 -17.09
CA MET A 1 44.96 -72.53 -17.75
C MET A 1 44.77 -71.37 -16.78
N SER A 2 45.44 -70.25 -16.99
CA SER A 2 45.18 -69.01 -16.24
C SER A 2 44.35 -68.14 -17.17
N GLN A 3 43.04 -68.08 -16.90
CA GLN A 3 42.17 -67.12 -17.57
C GLN A 3 42.62 -65.74 -17.11
N LYS A 4 43.13 -64.94 -18.05
CA LYS A 4 43.11 -63.49 -17.93
C LYS A 4 41.64 -63.13 -17.75
N LEU A 5 41.26 -62.84 -16.51
CA LEU A 5 40.04 -62.10 -16.23
C LEU A 5 40.28 -60.74 -16.88
N ASP A 6 39.69 -60.56 -18.06
CA ASP A 6 39.58 -59.27 -18.72
C ASP A 6 39.11 -58.27 -17.67
N ASP A 7 39.93 -57.26 -17.47
CA ASP A 7 39.56 -56.08 -16.72
C ASP A 7 38.60 -55.26 -17.61
N ILE A 8 37.37 -55.76 -17.72
CA ILE A 8 36.26 -55.19 -18.50
C ILE A 8 35.96 -53.75 -18.04
N TRP A 9 36.36 -53.42 -16.80
CA TRP A 9 36.08 -52.14 -16.15
C TRP A 9 37.20 -51.10 -16.32
N ALA A 10 38.43 -51.48 -16.69
CA ALA A 10 39.54 -50.54 -16.83
C ALA A 10 39.62 -49.84 -18.20
N SER A 11 38.77 -50.20 -19.16
CA SER A 11 38.74 -49.57 -20.50
C SER A 11 37.67 -48.50 -20.70
N SER A 12 36.88 -48.21 -19.66
CA SER A 12 35.72 -47.32 -19.73
C SER A 12 35.94 -45.95 -19.08
N ASP A 13 37.16 -45.59 -18.66
CA ASP A 13 37.39 -44.32 -17.96
C ASP A 13 37.27 -43.11 -18.91
N GLU A 14 37.66 -43.24 -20.19
CA GLU A 14 37.56 -42.17 -21.19
C GLU A 14 36.13 -41.96 -21.71
N ASP A 15 35.34 -43.03 -21.83
CA ASP A 15 33.92 -42.94 -22.22
C ASP A 15 33.04 -42.43 -21.05
N ASP A 16 33.38 -42.76 -19.79
CA ASP A 16 32.69 -42.21 -18.60
C ASP A 16 32.94 -40.71 -18.43
N VAL A 17 34.18 -40.20 -18.58
CA VAL A 17 34.42 -38.75 -18.49
C VAL A 17 33.79 -37.96 -19.64
N ALA A 18 33.64 -38.56 -20.82
CA ALA A 18 32.93 -37.94 -21.94
C ALA A 18 31.42 -37.87 -21.66
N TYR A 19 30.85 -38.96 -21.13
CA TYR A 19 29.43 -39.03 -20.74
C TYR A 19 29.09 -38.05 -19.61
N ASP A 20 29.93 -37.97 -18.58
CA ASP A 20 29.78 -37.03 -17.47
C ASP A 20 29.89 -35.57 -17.93
N ARG A 21 30.79 -35.27 -18.87
CA ARG A 21 30.91 -33.93 -19.46
C ARG A 21 29.64 -33.54 -20.23
N ASP A 22 29.06 -34.47 -20.98
CA ASP A 22 27.82 -34.24 -21.74
C ASP A 22 26.58 -34.11 -20.85
N ILE A 23 26.55 -34.82 -19.71
CA ILE A 23 25.54 -34.62 -18.67
C ILE A 23 25.72 -33.22 -18.05
N ALA A 24 26.92 -32.88 -17.60
CA ALA A 24 27.21 -31.61 -16.96
C ALA A 24 26.86 -30.42 -17.86
N LYS A 25 27.13 -30.51 -19.17
CA LYS A 25 26.75 -29.48 -20.14
C LYS A 25 25.24 -29.32 -20.26
N ARG A 26 24.50 -30.43 -20.35
CA ARG A 26 23.02 -30.41 -20.42
C ARG A 26 22.40 -29.87 -19.13
N GLU A 27 22.94 -30.24 -17.98
CA GLU A 27 22.51 -29.72 -16.68
C GLU A 27 22.80 -28.23 -16.55
N TRP A 28 23.98 -27.78 -17.01
CA TRP A 28 24.34 -26.37 -17.03
C TRP A 28 23.42 -25.55 -17.95
N GLU A 29 23.12 -26.04 -19.15
CA GLU A 29 22.18 -25.39 -20.08
C GLU A 29 20.77 -25.28 -19.49
N LYS A 30 20.29 -26.35 -18.84
CA LYS A 30 19.00 -26.34 -18.12
C LYS A 30 19.01 -25.34 -16.97
N LEU A 31 20.05 -25.35 -16.14
CA LEU A 31 20.18 -24.46 -15.00
C LEU A 31 20.25 -22.99 -15.44
N ASN A 32 20.98 -22.70 -16.52
CA ASN A 32 21.09 -21.36 -17.09
C ASN A 32 19.74 -20.88 -17.66
N THR A 33 19.02 -21.75 -18.36
CA THR A 33 17.68 -21.44 -18.89
C THR A 33 16.67 -21.18 -17.76
N ASN A 34 16.71 -22.00 -16.71
CA ASN A 34 15.84 -21.84 -15.56
C ASN A 34 16.14 -20.54 -14.80
N HIS A 35 17.42 -20.24 -14.50
CA HIS A 35 17.80 -18.98 -13.87
C HIS A 35 17.41 -17.76 -14.71
N GLY A 36 17.57 -17.81 -16.03
CA GLY A 36 17.15 -16.72 -16.91
C GLY A 36 15.63 -16.48 -16.87
N ASN A 37 14.85 -17.55 -16.90
CA ASN A 37 13.38 -17.47 -16.83
C ASN A 37 12.87 -17.03 -15.45
N GLU A 38 13.49 -17.52 -14.37
CA GLU A 38 13.16 -17.15 -13.00
C GLU A 38 13.54 -15.69 -12.73
N GLY A 39 14.76 -15.28 -13.09
CA GLY A 39 15.22 -13.90 -12.94
C GLY A 39 14.37 -12.90 -13.74
N TYR A 40 13.89 -13.27 -14.93
CA TYR A 40 12.96 -12.41 -15.69
C TYR A 40 11.60 -12.25 -14.98
N LYS A 41 11.04 -13.33 -14.44
CA LYS A 41 9.78 -13.27 -13.69
C LYS A 41 9.93 -12.47 -12.41
N GLU A 42 11.04 -12.67 -11.70
CA GLU A 42 11.39 -11.95 -10.48
C GLU A 42 11.56 -10.46 -10.77
N GLY A 43 12.31 -10.08 -11.80
CA GLY A 43 12.49 -8.68 -12.18
C GLY A 43 11.18 -7.97 -12.57
N ILE A 44 10.24 -8.66 -13.23
CA ILE A 44 8.89 -8.12 -13.48
C ILE A 44 8.12 -7.92 -12.17
N THR A 45 8.25 -8.86 -11.24
CA THR A 45 7.52 -8.85 -9.97
C THR A 45 8.04 -7.74 -9.07
N GLU A 46 9.36 -7.68 -8.88
CA GLU A 46 10.05 -6.64 -8.13
C GLU A 46 9.75 -5.24 -8.70
N GLY A 47 9.81 -5.07 -10.02
CA GLY A 47 9.49 -3.80 -10.66
C GLY A 47 8.05 -3.32 -10.39
N LYS A 48 7.08 -4.23 -10.35
CA LYS A 48 5.68 -3.91 -9.99
C LYS A 48 5.54 -3.58 -8.51
N GLU A 49 6.22 -4.33 -7.65
CA GLU A 49 6.17 -4.14 -6.20
C GLU A 49 6.77 -2.79 -5.78
N VAL A 50 7.91 -2.41 -6.37
CA VAL A 50 8.55 -1.11 -6.10
C VAL A 50 7.63 0.06 -6.45
N LEU A 51 6.97 0.01 -7.62
CA LEU A 51 6.02 1.05 -8.02
C LEU A 51 4.78 1.09 -7.11
N MET A 52 4.27 -0.08 -6.73
CA MET A 52 3.14 -0.19 -5.80
C MET A 52 3.48 0.40 -4.43
N GLN A 53 4.66 0.08 -3.89
CA GLN A 53 5.09 0.54 -2.59
C GLN A 53 5.26 2.06 -2.55
N GLN A 54 5.84 2.66 -3.60
CA GLN A 54 5.96 4.12 -3.70
C GLN A 54 4.59 4.83 -3.70
N GLY A 55 3.60 4.26 -4.40
CA GLY A 55 2.23 4.76 -4.37
C GLY A 55 1.58 4.65 -2.99
N PHE A 56 1.81 3.52 -2.31
CA PHE A 56 1.32 3.29 -0.96
C PHE A 56 1.95 4.25 0.05
N ASP A 57 3.28 4.38 0.08
CA ASP A 57 3.99 5.22 1.03
C ASP A 57 3.54 6.68 0.95
N ARG A 58 3.34 7.18 -0.28
CA ARG A 58 2.77 8.51 -0.50
C ARG A 58 1.37 8.63 0.08
N GLY A 59 0.45 7.75 -0.32
CA GLY A 59 -0.93 7.77 0.19
C GLY A 59 -1.02 7.59 1.70
N TYR A 60 -0.11 6.81 2.29
CA TYR A 60 -0.03 6.59 3.73
C TYR A 60 0.40 7.86 4.48
N SER A 61 1.45 8.54 4.01
CA SER A 61 1.92 9.78 4.63
C SER A 61 0.85 10.87 4.61
N GLU A 62 0.23 11.10 3.44
CA GLU A 62 -0.85 12.09 3.27
C GLU A 62 -2.11 11.69 4.05
N GLY A 63 -2.45 10.39 4.04
CA GLY A 63 -3.62 9.84 4.74
C GLY A 63 -3.52 9.96 6.25
N ILE A 64 -2.34 9.78 6.84
CA ILE A 64 -2.13 10.00 8.28
C ILE A 64 -2.36 11.47 8.66
N GLU A 65 -1.78 12.39 7.90
CA GLU A 65 -1.91 13.82 8.19
C GLU A 65 -3.38 14.25 8.17
N LEU A 66 -4.11 13.85 7.14
CA LEU A 66 -5.53 14.17 6.98
C LEU A 66 -6.39 13.46 8.01
N GLY A 67 -6.19 12.16 8.21
CA GLY A 67 -6.94 11.37 9.19
C GLY A 67 -6.80 11.93 10.60
N LYS A 68 -5.59 12.38 10.97
CA LYS A 68 -5.35 13.07 12.24
C LYS A 68 -6.11 14.39 12.31
N ALA A 69 -6.08 15.21 11.26
CA ALA A 69 -6.76 16.51 11.24
C ALA A 69 -8.29 16.37 11.32
N PHE A 70 -8.89 15.44 10.56
CA PHE A 70 -10.32 15.11 10.65
C PHE A 70 -10.69 14.56 12.03
N GLY A 71 -9.85 13.71 12.62
CA GLY A 71 -10.04 13.22 13.99
C GLY A 71 -10.06 14.36 15.01
N GLN A 72 -9.14 15.32 14.89
CA GLN A 72 -9.12 16.53 15.74
C GLN A 72 -10.38 17.38 15.55
N LEU A 73 -10.85 17.54 14.30
CA LEU A 73 -12.06 18.31 14.00
C LEU A 73 -13.30 17.66 14.62
N ARG A 74 -13.46 16.35 14.47
CA ARG A 74 -14.54 15.57 15.11
C ARG A 74 -14.48 15.69 16.64
N GLY A 75 -13.28 15.62 17.23
CA GLY A 75 -13.08 15.81 18.67
C GLY A 75 -13.48 17.21 19.16
N LYS A 76 -13.15 18.26 18.40
CA LYS A 76 -13.56 19.64 18.71
C LYS A 76 -15.08 19.76 18.71
N VAL A 77 -15.76 19.32 17.64
CA VAL A 77 -17.23 19.38 17.53
C VAL A 77 -17.90 18.57 18.66
N SER A 78 -17.40 17.38 18.97
CA SER A 78 -17.92 16.57 20.08
C SER A 78 -17.77 17.27 21.44
N THR A 79 -16.65 17.95 21.68
CA THR A 79 -16.43 18.71 22.93
C THR A 79 -17.41 19.87 23.05
N TYR A 80 -17.64 20.62 21.96
CA TYR A 80 -18.64 21.68 21.95
C TYR A 80 -20.04 21.13 22.17
N MET A 81 -20.39 20.00 21.55
CA MET A 81 -21.70 19.38 21.77
C MET A 81 -21.93 19.05 23.25
N THR A 82 -20.94 18.49 23.95
CA THR A 82 -21.03 18.23 25.40
C THR A 82 -21.17 19.55 26.19
N PHE A 83 -20.42 20.59 25.82
CA PHE A 83 -20.52 21.91 26.46
C PHE A 83 -21.91 22.54 26.31
N TYR A 84 -22.48 22.55 25.10
CA TYR A 84 -23.82 23.09 24.85
C TYR A 84 -24.92 22.28 25.54
N ARG A 85 -24.74 20.96 25.66
CA ARG A 85 -25.63 20.07 26.41
C ARG A 85 -25.64 20.35 27.91
N ASP A 86 -24.45 20.44 28.51
CA ASP A 86 -24.29 20.39 29.96
C ASP A 86 -24.31 21.78 30.60
N ILE A 87 -23.90 22.84 29.88
CA ILE A 87 -23.75 24.19 30.43
C ILE A 87 -24.81 25.16 29.89
N LEU A 88 -25.02 25.18 28.58
CA LEU A 88 -25.92 26.15 27.95
C LEU A 88 -27.38 25.66 27.85
N HIS A 89 -27.60 24.34 27.89
CA HIS A 89 -28.90 23.70 27.69
C HIS A 89 -29.64 24.22 26.44
N ASP A 90 -28.90 24.58 25.40
CA ASP A 90 -29.47 25.01 24.13
C ASP A 90 -29.68 23.80 23.23
N GLU A 91 -30.95 23.42 23.02
CA GLU A 91 -31.34 22.30 22.18
C GLU A 91 -31.18 22.59 20.68
N GLN A 92 -31.25 23.85 20.24
CA GLN A 92 -31.14 24.20 18.82
C GLN A 92 -29.69 24.12 18.33
N GLY A 93 -28.76 24.70 19.08
CA GLY A 93 -27.33 24.56 18.81
C GLY A 93 -26.86 23.10 18.86
N LEU A 94 -27.41 22.30 19.77
CA LEU A 94 -27.14 20.87 19.87
C LEU A 94 -27.52 20.11 18.60
N SER A 95 -28.71 20.39 18.04
CA SER A 95 -29.19 19.76 16.81
C SER A 95 -28.29 20.09 15.62
N GLN A 96 -27.89 21.36 15.47
CA GLN A 96 -26.99 21.81 14.40
C GLN A 96 -25.59 21.17 14.53
N LEU A 97 -25.03 21.09 15.74
CA LEU A 97 -23.75 20.42 15.97
C LEU A 97 -23.84 18.91 15.71
N GLN A 98 -24.99 18.29 15.98
CA GLN A 98 -25.21 16.87 15.76
C GLN A 98 -25.28 16.53 14.27
N GLU A 99 -25.96 17.35 13.49
CA GLU A 99 -25.99 17.22 12.04
C GLU A 99 -24.59 17.41 11.45
N LEU A 100 -23.85 18.43 11.89
CA LEU A 100 -22.47 18.66 11.46
C LEU A 100 -21.53 17.50 11.84
N TYR A 101 -21.71 16.93 13.02
CA TYR A 101 -20.94 15.77 13.46
C TYR A 101 -21.25 14.51 12.61
N ASP A 102 -22.52 14.28 12.28
CA ASP A 102 -22.94 13.16 11.44
C ASP A 102 -22.42 13.31 10.00
N GLU A 103 -22.46 14.52 9.45
CA GLU A 103 -21.83 14.85 8.17
C GLU A 103 -20.31 14.60 8.20
N LEU A 104 -19.62 15.05 9.25
CA LEU A 104 -18.19 14.81 9.42
C LEU A 104 -17.86 13.32 9.56
N CYS A 105 -18.76 12.52 10.15
CA CYS A 105 -18.59 11.07 10.26
C CYS A 105 -18.73 10.36 8.92
N LYS A 106 -19.58 10.88 8.01
CA LYS A 106 -19.78 10.34 6.66
C LYS A 106 -18.59 10.61 5.73
N VAL A 107 -17.73 11.57 6.05
CA VAL A 107 -16.48 11.80 5.32
C VAL A 107 -15.54 10.63 5.56
N ASP A 108 -15.44 9.76 4.55
CA ASP A 108 -14.56 8.59 4.53
C ASP A 108 -13.32 8.84 3.64
N VAL A 109 -12.33 7.95 3.72
CA VAL A 109 -11.11 7.94 2.89
C VAL A 109 -11.45 8.07 1.40
N GLN A 110 -12.56 7.48 0.94
CA GLN A 110 -12.99 7.57 -0.47
C GLN A 110 -13.49 8.96 -0.90
N HIS A 111 -13.90 9.81 0.07
CA HIS A 111 -14.30 11.19 -0.18
C HIS A 111 -13.11 12.15 -0.15
N VAL A 112 -12.02 11.77 0.52
CA VAL A 112 -10.79 12.56 0.65
C VAL A 112 -9.79 12.21 -0.45
N PHE A 113 -9.69 10.93 -0.81
CA PHE A 113 -8.86 10.41 -1.88
C PHE A 113 -9.73 9.97 -3.05
N THR A 114 -10.28 10.95 -3.76
CA THR A 114 -11.09 10.73 -4.97
C THR A 114 -10.27 10.04 -6.06
N THR A 115 -10.91 9.34 -6.99
CA THR A 115 -10.24 8.70 -8.16
C THR A 115 -9.31 9.66 -8.91
N ASP A 116 -9.58 10.96 -8.86
CA ASP A 116 -8.77 12.01 -9.49
C ASP A 116 -7.42 12.22 -8.79
N TYR A 117 -7.30 11.96 -7.49
CA TYR A 117 -6.01 11.95 -6.77
C TYR A 117 -5.05 10.90 -7.34
N PHE A 118 -5.57 9.74 -7.75
CA PHE A 118 -4.78 8.67 -8.35
C PHE A 118 -4.48 8.88 -9.83
N LYS A 119 -5.27 9.71 -10.52
CA LYS A 119 -5.12 9.98 -11.96
C LYS A 119 -4.28 11.22 -12.24
N ASP A 120 -4.32 12.21 -11.34
CA ASP A 120 -3.70 13.51 -11.56
C ASP A 120 -2.93 13.96 -10.31
N VAL A 121 -1.60 13.75 -10.36
CA VAL A 121 -0.68 13.92 -9.24
C VAL A 121 -0.60 15.37 -8.70
N GLY A 122 -1.19 16.35 -9.41
CA GLY A 122 -1.07 17.77 -9.09
C GLY A 122 -2.36 18.60 -9.03
N ASN A 123 -3.54 18.05 -9.32
CA ASN A 123 -4.76 18.86 -9.47
C ASN A 123 -5.78 18.71 -8.34
N HIS A 124 -5.61 17.74 -7.44
CA HIS A 124 -6.48 17.55 -6.28
C HIS A 124 -5.62 17.42 -5.02
N ASP A 125 -5.46 18.52 -4.29
CA ASP A 125 -4.81 18.49 -2.97
C ASP A 125 -5.86 18.14 -1.91
N PRO A 126 -5.76 16.98 -1.23
CA PRO A 126 -6.69 16.60 -0.17
C PRO A 126 -6.77 17.64 0.97
N LYS A 127 -5.74 18.49 1.11
CA LYS A 127 -5.71 19.59 2.08
C LYS A 127 -6.76 20.66 1.82
N GLU A 128 -7.20 20.85 0.58
CA GLU A 128 -8.30 21.77 0.27
C GLU A 128 -9.62 21.30 0.87
N ALA A 129 -9.88 19.99 0.85
CA ALA A 129 -11.07 19.42 1.47
C ALA A 129 -11.05 19.68 2.99
N LEU A 130 -9.90 19.50 3.64
CA LEU A 130 -9.72 19.81 5.05
C LEU A 130 -10.02 21.30 5.33
N ALA A 131 -9.45 22.21 4.54
CA ALA A 131 -9.66 23.65 4.72
C ALA A 131 -11.14 24.06 4.59
N ARG A 132 -11.88 23.44 3.67
CA ARG A 132 -13.33 23.65 3.53
C ARG A 132 -14.10 23.20 4.77
N TRP A 133 -13.76 22.04 5.33
CA TRP A 133 -14.39 21.53 6.55
C TRP A 133 -14.04 22.35 7.79
N GLU A 134 -12.79 22.79 7.91
CA GLU A 134 -12.39 23.71 8.97
C GLU A 134 -13.17 25.03 8.90
N ALA A 135 -13.31 25.60 7.70
CA ALA A 135 -14.10 26.82 7.50
C ALA A 135 -15.56 26.60 7.89
N LYS A 136 -16.18 25.49 7.48
CA LYS A 136 -17.57 25.15 7.81
C LYS A 136 -17.78 25.00 9.33
N VAL A 137 -16.85 24.34 10.02
CA VAL A 137 -16.90 24.19 11.48
C VAL A 137 -16.73 25.54 12.18
N GLN A 138 -15.82 26.40 11.68
CA GLN A 138 -15.64 27.75 12.23
C GLN A 138 -16.88 28.63 12.03
N ASP A 139 -17.57 28.48 10.90
CA ASP A 139 -18.80 29.22 10.59
C ASP A 139 -19.94 28.78 11.53
N ALA A 140 -20.17 27.47 11.66
CA ALA A 140 -21.14 26.92 12.60
C ALA A 140 -20.86 27.37 14.04
N LEU A 141 -19.59 27.45 14.45
CA LEU A 141 -19.23 27.96 15.78
C LEU A 141 -19.42 29.47 15.95
N LYS A 142 -19.43 30.26 14.87
CA LYS A 142 -19.74 31.69 14.92
C LYS A 142 -21.24 31.93 15.03
N ASP A 143 -22.03 31.14 14.32
CA ASP A 143 -23.50 31.24 14.34
C ASP A 143 -24.09 30.84 15.71
N LEU A 144 -23.33 30.09 16.52
CA LEU A 144 -23.68 29.68 17.88
C LEU A 144 -23.23 30.64 19.00
N LYS A 145 -22.62 31.80 18.67
CA LYS A 145 -22.26 32.87 19.63
C LYS A 145 -23.33 33.94 19.72
#